data_AF-A0A2S4HJF3-F1
#
_entry.id   AF-A0A2S4HJF3-F1
#
_cell.length_a   1.000
_cell.length_b   1.000
_cell.length_c   1.000
_cell.angle_alpha   90.00
_cell.angle_beta   90.00
_cell.angle_gamma   90.00
#
_symmetry.space_group_name_H-M   'P 1'
#
loop_
_entity.id
_entity.type
_entity.pdbx_description
1 polymer ?
#
loop_
_entity_poly.entity_id
_entity_poly.type
_entity_poly.pdbx_seq_one_letter_code
_entity_poly.pdbx_strand_id
1 'polypeptide(L)'
;MFDIGFAELLVIAVLGLLILGPERLPGAIRTTSLWIGRLRRSFNDIRSEIEKEVGADEIRRQLHNESVLASLKEGKNSLDQELNKAGKQVSEIENSIHPQPKVNKPAESASTPSEAQTATDQDKQQS
;
A
#
# COMPACT_ATOMS: atom_id res chain seq x y z
N MET A 1 -1.74 -2.19 13.61
CA MET A 1 -1.49 -3.05 14.78
C MET A 1 -2.37 -4.31 14.75
N PHE A 2 -2.44 -4.96 13.59
CA PHE A 2 -3.00 -6.31 13.41
C PHE A 2 -2.02 -7.07 12.53
N ASP A 3 -0.79 -7.20 13.03
CA ASP A 3 0.28 -7.94 12.38
C ASP A 3 0.09 -9.43 12.71
N ILE A 4 -1.04 -9.99 12.27
CA ILE A 4 -1.29 -11.44 12.34
C ILE A 4 -0.60 -12.05 11.13
N GLY A 5 0.60 -12.58 11.36
CA GLY A 5 1.34 -13.37 10.39
C GLY A 5 0.94 -14.84 10.41
N PHE A 6 1.59 -15.61 9.54
CA PHE A 6 1.38 -17.05 9.46
C PHE A 6 1.76 -17.77 10.77
N ALA A 7 2.82 -17.30 11.45
CA ALA A 7 3.29 -17.88 12.69
C ALA A 7 2.24 -17.73 13.82
N GLU A 8 1.62 -16.56 13.95
CA GLU A 8 0.58 -16.28 14.93
C GLU A 8 -0.66 -17.16 14.69
N LEU A 9 -1.08 -17.31 13.43
CA LEU A 9 -2.19 -18.21 13.08
C LEU A 9 -1.90 -19.67 13.47
N LEU A 10 -0.66 -20.12 13.27
CA LEU A 10 -0.24 -21.48 13.64
C LEU A 10 -0.32 -21.69 15.16
N VAL A 11 0.18 -20.72 15.94
CA VAL A 11 0.09 -20.77 17.42
C VAL A 11 -1.37 -20.82 17.87
N ILE A 12 -2.24 -19.99 17.29
CA ILE A 12 -3.69 -20.00 17.62
C ILE A 12 -4.31 -21.34 17.23
N ALA A 13 -3.96 -21.92 16.08
CA ALA A 13 -4.45 -23.22 15.66
C ALA A 13 -4.06 -24.33 16.65
N VAL A 14 -2.80 -24.36 17.09
CA VAL A 14 -2.31 -25.32 18.09
C VAL A 14 -3.04 -25.13 19.42
N LEU A 15 -3.19 -23.89 19.89
CA LEU A 15 -3.94 -23.59 21.11
C LEU A 15 -5.41 -24.01 20.99
N GLY A 16 -6.03 -23.77 19.84
CA GLY A 16 -7.41 -24.20 19.56
C GLY A 16 -7.54 -25.72 19.63
N LEU A 17 -6.59 -26.46 19.06
CA LEU A 17 -6.53 -27.92 19.15
C LEU A 17 -6.30 -28.41 20.59
N LEU A 18 -5.50 -27.69 21.39
CA LEU A 18 -5.22 -28.08 22.77
C LEU A 18 -6.40 -27.81 23.71
N ILE A 19 -7.03 -26.64 23.60
CA ILE A 19 -8.12 -26.19 24.47
C ILE A 19 -9.41 -26.94 24.16
N LEU A 20 -9.78 -26.99 22.87
CA LEU A 20 -11.05 -27.55 22.44
C LEU A 20 -10.92 -29.05 22.10
N GLY A 21 -9.73 -29.47 21.68
CA GLY A 21 -9.46 -30.82 21.16
C GLY A 21 -9.59 -30.90 19.63
N PRO A 22 -8.77 -31.72 18.96
CA PRO A 22 -8.83 -31.91 17.51
C PRO A 22 -10.18 -32.44 17.02
N GLU A 23 -10.85 -33.25 17.84
CA GLU A 23 -12.16 -33.84 17.51
C GLU A 23 -13.31 -32.82 17.53
N ARG A 24 -13.21 -31.77 18.36
CA ARG A 24 -14.32 -30.83 18.60
C ARG A 24 -14.20 -29.53 17.79
N LEU A 25 -12.98 -29.13 17.43
CA LEU A 25 -12.70 -27.99 16.57
C LEU A 25 -13.48 -28.01 15.24
N PRO A 26 -13.49 -29.11 14.45
CA PRO A 26 -14.26 -29.16 13.21
C PRO A 26 -15.77 -29.04 13.44
N GLY A 27 -16.28 -29.57 14.55
CA GLY A 27 -17.69 -29.42 14.94
C GLY A 27 -18.05 -27.97 15.29
N ALA A 28 -17.17 -27.28 16.02
CA ALA A 28 -17.34 -25.87 16.36
C ALA A 28 -17.32 -24.97 15.11
N ILE A 29 -16.33 -25.15 14.22
CA ILE A 29 -16.27 -24.40 12.94
C ILE A 29 -17.55 -24.62 12.14
N ARG A 30 -18.04 -25.85 12.01
CA ARG A 30 -19.29 -26.14 11.28
C ARG A 30 -20.48 -25.42 11.89
N THR A 31 -20.59 -25.41 13.21
CA THR A 31 -21.71 -24.76 13.90
C THR A 31 -21.65 -23.25 13.71
N THR A 32 -20.49 -22.64 14.00
CA THR A 32 -20.28 -21.20 13.83
C THR A 32 -20.45 -20.78 12.36
N SER A 33 -19.99 -21.59 11.40
CA SER A 33 -20.13 -21.29 9.97
C SER A 33 -21.57 -21.40 9.46
N LEU A 34 -22.36 -22.33 10.00
CA LEU A 34 -23.79 -22.39 9.72
C LEU A 34 -24.53 -21.16 10.28
N TRP A 35 -24.17 -20.72 11.48
CA TRP A 35 -24.78 -19.54 12.11
C TRP A 35 -24.42 -18.25 11.38
N ILE A 36 -23.13 -18.06 11.04
CA ILE A 36 -22.69 -16.89 10.27
C ILE A 36 -23.28 -16.92 8.86
N GLY A 37 -23.42 -18.11 8.25
CA GLY A 37 -24.04 -18.27 6.93
C GLY A 37 -25.52 -17.91 6.94
N ARG A 38 -26.24 -18.33 7.98
CA ARG A 38 -27.65 -17.96 8.19
C ARG A 38 -27.80 -16.46 8.41
N LEU A 39 -26.94 -15.86 9.23
CA LEU A 39 -26.94 -14.43 9.49
C LEU A 39 -26.65 -13.63 8.20
N ARG A 40 -25.61 -14.01 7.45
CA ARG A 40 -25.28 -13.40 6.15
C ARG A 40 -26.46 -13.47 5.18
N ARG A 41 -27.19 -14.58 5.16
CA ARG A 41 -28.39 -14.72 4.32
C ARG A 41 -29.50 -13.76 4.76
N SER A 42 -29.79 -13.67 6.05
CA SER A 42 -30.76 -12.71 6.58
C SER A 42 -30.39 -11.26 6.28
N PHE A 43 -29.10 -10.89 6.36
CA PHE A 43 -28.65 -9.55 5.94
C PHE A 43 -28.84 -9.30 4.44
N ASN A 44 -28.61 -10.30 3.59
CA ASN A 44 -28.84 -10.18 2.16
C ASN A 44 -30.33 -10.05 1.82
N ASP A 45 -31.19 -10.79 2.53
CA ASP A 45 -32.65 -10.73 2.35
C ASP A 45 -33.17 -9.35 2.77
N ILE A 46 -32.76 -8.84 3.94
CA ILE A 46 -33.07 -7.48 4.41
C ILE A 46 -32.57 -6.43 3.41
N ARG A 47 -31.33 -6.56 2.90
CA ARG A 47 -30.81 -5.66 1.87
C ARG A 47 -31.65 -5.69 0.60
N SER A 48 -32.10 -6.87 0.17
CA SER A 48 -32.93 -7.03 -1.02
C SER A 48 -34.34 -6.46 -0.82
N GLU A 49 -34.88 -6.51 0.39
CA GLU A 49 -36.20 -5.97 0.71
C GLU A 49 -36.14 -4.44 0.82
N ILE A 50 -35.10 -3.89 1.45
CA ILE A 50 -34.81 -2.45 1.47
C ILE A 50 -34.57 -1.92 0.05
N GLU A 51 -33.87 -2.67 -0.81
CA GLU A 51 -33.65 -2.29 -2.21
C GLU A 51 -34.96 -2.26 -3.01
N LYS A 52 -35.92 -3.15 -2.70
CA LYS A 52 -37.24 -3.20 -3.33
C LYS A 52 -38.23 -2.17 -2.81
N GLU A 53 -38.18 -1.81 -1.53
CA GLU A 53 -39.15 -0.89 -0.91
C GLU A 53 -38.65 0.56 -0.78
N VAL A 54 -37.34 0.79 -0.61
CA VAL A 54 -36.77 2.11 -0.30
C VAL A 54 -35.89 2.67 -1.43
N GLY A 55 -35.61 1.90 -2.49
CA GLY A 55 -34.84 2.40 -3.63
C GLY A 55 -33.40 2.70 -3.23
N ALA A 56 -32.58 1.65 -3.10
CA ALA A 56 -31.15 1.75 -2.85
C ALA A 56 -30.37 2.49 -3.97
N ASP A 57 -31.04 2.98 -5.01
CA ASP A 57 -30.49 3.84 -6.05
C ASP A 57 -29.98 5.17 -5.50
N GLU A 58 -30.63 5.78 -4.49
CA GLU A 58 -30.19 7.09 -3.98
C GLU A 58 -28.90 6.97 -3.13
N ILE A 59 -28.75 5.90 -2.35
CA ILE A 59 -27.54 5.64 -1.55
C ILE A 59 -26.40 5.08 -2.41
N ARG A 60 -26.69 4.19 -3.38
CA ARG A 60 -25.67 3.73 -4.34
C ARG A 60 -25.18 4.88 -5.21
N ARG A 61 -26.05 5.80 -5.65
CA ARG A 61 -25.65 6.95 -6.47
C ARG A 61 -24.76 7.93 -5.68
N GLN A 62 -25.03 8.13 -4.39
CA GLN A 62 -24.19 9.00 -3.54
C GLN A 62 -22.77 8.42 -3.33
N LEU A 63 -22.64 7.12 -3.07
CA LEU A 63 -21.32 6.48 -2.87
C LEU A 63 -20.55 6.29 -4.19
N HIS A 64 -21.25 6.02 -5.29
CA HIS A 64 -20.63 5.75 -6.59
C HIS A 64 -20.23 7.03 -7.32
N ASN A 65 -20.99 8.12 -7.21
CA ASN A 65 -20.64 9.37 -7.90
C ASN A 65 -19.44 10.09 -7.28
N GLU A 66 -19.31 10.09 -5.95
CA GLU A 66 -18.22 10.83 -5.28
C GLU A 66 -16.86 10.15 -5.48
N SER A 67 -16.81 8.83 -5.30
CA SER A 67 -15.57 8.05 -5.43
C SER A 67 -15.05 7.99 -6.88
N VAL A 68 -15.94 7.84 -7.86
CA VAL A 68 -15.56 7.79 -9.27
C VAL A 68 -15.15 9.17 -9.78
N LEU A 69 -15.87 10.25 -9.47
CA LEU A 69 -15.44 11.59 -9.90
C LEU A 69 -14.10 12.00 -9.27
N ALA A 70 -13.84 11.61 -8.01
CA ALA A 70 -12.58 11.88 -7.34
C ALA A 70 -11.41 11.13 -7.99
N SER A 71 -11.54 9.82 -8.24
CA SER A 71 -10.47 9.02 -8.87
C SER A 71 -10.20 9.46 -10.32
N LEU A 72 -11.24 9.86 -11.05
CA LEU A 72 -11.10 10.34 -12.43
C LEU A 72 -10.42 11.71 -12.50
N LYS A 73 -10.69 12.60 -11.53
CA LYS A 73 -10.03 13.91 -11.44
C LYS A 73 -8.55 13.78 -11.06
N GLU A 74 -8.22 12.88 -10.15
CA GLU A 74 -6.83 12.60 -9.75
C GLU A 74 -6.03 11.99 -10.92
N GLY A 75 -6.62 11.01 -11.62
CA GLY A 75 -6.03 10.41 -12.81
C GLY A 75 -5.81 11.42 -13.94
N LYS A 76 -6.76 12.33 -14.17
CA LYS A 76 -6.63 13.39 -15.17
C LYS A 76 -5.49 14.37 -14.82
N ASN A 77 -5.41 14.84 -13.58
CA ASN A 77 -4.35 15.76 -13.15
C ASN A 77 -2.97 15.13 -13.25
N SER A 78 -2.85 13.85 -12.91
CA SER A 78 -1.61 13.09 -12.99
C SER A 78 -1.17 12.92 -14.44
N LEU A 79 -2.11 12.57 -15.32
CA LEU A 79 -1.88 12.44 -16.76
C LEU A 79 -1.49 13.78 -17.40
N ASP A 80 -2.16 14.88 -17.05
CA ASP A 80 -1.83 16.21 -17.55
C ASP A 80 -0.42 16.65 -17.12
N GLN A 81 0.02 16.29 -15.91
CA GLN A 81 1.40 16.54 -15.47
C GLN A 81 2.42 15.70 -16.22
N GLU A 82 2.14 14.41 -16.43
CA GLU A 82 3.03 13.52 -17.19
C GLU A 82 3.14 13.95 -18.65
N LEU A 83 2.04 14.34 -19.29
CA LEU A 83 2.03 14.86 -20.66
C LEU A 83 2.81 16.18 -20.76
N ASN A 84 2.68 17.08 -19.79
CA ASN A 84 3.48 18.31 -19.73
C ASN A 84 4.96 18.02 -19.50
N LYS A 85 5.30 17.09 -18.61
CA LYS A 85 6.69 16.68 -18.37
C LYS A 85 7.29 16.02 -19.61
N ALA A 86 6.55 15.13 -20.27
CA ALA A 86 6.94 14.49 -21.52
C ALA A 86 7.13 15.54 -22.63
N GLY A 87 6.20 16.47 -22.79
CA GLY A 87 6.34 17.57 -23.75
C GLY A 87 7.56 18.45 -23.49
N LYS A 88 7.84 18.75 -22.22
CA LYS A 88 9.06 19.49 -21.81
C LYS A 88 10.33 18.70 -22.07
N GLN A 89 10.37 17.41 -21.74
CA GLN A 89 11.52 16.54 -21.99
C GLN A 89 11.76 16.37 -23.50
N VAL A 90 10.71 16.21 -24.31
CA VAL A 90 10.84 16.13 -25.77
C VAL A 90 11.41 17.43 -26.33
N SER A 91 10.93 18.59 -25.84
CA SER A 91 11.45 19.90 -26.25
C SER A 91 12.86 20.16 -25.72
N GLU A 92 13.22 19.62 -24.56
CA GLU A 92 14.56 19.67 -23.97
C GLU A 92 15.56 18.76 -24.71
N ILE A 93 15.13 17.58 -25.16
CA ILE A 93 15.91 16.69 -26.04
C ILE A 93 16.11 17.36 -27.40
N GLU A 94 15.08 18.02 -27.95
CA GLU A 94 15.18 18.80 -29.18
C GLU A 94 16.20 19.95 -29.06
N ASN A 95 16.23 20.63 -27.90
CA ASN A 95 17.21 21.69 -27.61
C ASN A 95 18.62 21.18 -27.26
N SER A 96 18.73 19.99 -26.64
CA SER A 96 20.02 19.43 -26.17
C SER A 96 20.80 18.71 -27.27
N ILE A 97 20.22 18.50 -28.46
CA ILE A 97 20.93 18.00 -29.65
C ILE A 97 21.87 19.08 -30.25
N HIS A 98 21.82 20.33 -29.76
CA HIS A 98 22.88 21.33 -29.98
C HIS A 98 23.81 21.43 -28.76
N PRO A 99 25.10 21.03 -28.84
CA PRO A 99 26.02 21.14 -27.72
C PRO A 99 26.52 22.58 -27.58
N GLN A 100 26.88 22.98 -26.36
CA GLN A 100 28.12 23.68 -25.97
C GLN A 100 28.02 24.24 -24.52
N PRO A 101 29.16 24.49 -23.84
CA PRO A 101 29.40 24.15 -22.45
C PRO A 101 29.54 25.38 -21.55
N LYS A 102 29.50 25.19 -20.22
CA LYS A 102 30.30 25.89 -19.18
C LYS A 102 29.75 25.55 -17.78
N VAL A 103 30.50 24.84 -16.93
CA VAL A 103 31.54 25.35 -16.00
C VAL A 103 30.91 26.15 -14.83
N ASN A 104 30.68 25.49 -13.67
CA ASN A 104 31.31 25.81 -12.37
C ASN A 104 30.62 25.19 -11.13
N LYS A 105 31.39 24.34 -10.43
CA LYS A 105 31.79 24.47 -9.01
C LYS A 105 30.74 24.27 -7.88
N PRO A 106 30.70 23.07 -7.27
CA PRO A 106 30.03 22.81 -5.98
C PRO A 106 30.98 23.03 -4.78
N ALA A 107 30.49 23.71 -3.74
CA ALA A 107 30.99 23.67 -2.36
C ALA A 107 29.93 24.39 -1.49
N GLU A 108 28.83 23.75 -1.12
CA GLU A 108 28.72 22.76 -0.03
C GLU A 108 29.37 23.27 1.26
N SER A 109 28.48 23.74 2.13
CA SER A 109 28.76 24.35 3.43
C SER A 109 29.27 23.30 4.41
N ALA A 110 30.45 23.57 4.94
CA ALA A 110 31.10 22.81 6.00
C ALA A 110 30.23 22.70 7.25
N SER A 111 30.09 21.48 7.81
CA SER A 111 29.87 21.26 9.24
C SER A 111 30.15 19.80 9.65
N THR A 112 31.42 19.44 9.80
CA THR A 112 31.90 18.48 10.81
C THR A 112 33.41 18.68 10.96
N PRO A 113 33.95 18.80 12.19
CA PRO A 113 34.85 17.74 12.64
C PRO A 113 34.89 17.55 14.17
N SER A 114 34.61 16.33 14.63
CA SER A 114 35.08 15.76 15.91
C SER A 114 34.61 14.30 15.87
N GLU A 115 35.38 13.25 16.10
CA GLU A 115 36.74 13.09 16.58
C GLU A 115 36.99 11.58 16.42
N ALA A 116 37.99 11.18 15.64
CA ALA A 116 38.44 9.79 15.56
C ALA A 116 39.95 9.79 15.38
N GLN A 117 40.66 9.72 16.50
CA GLN A 117 42.07 9.38 16.55
C GLN A 117 42.21 8.01 17.22
N THR A 118 42.84 7.07 16.52
CA THR A 118 43.82 6.08 16.98
C THR A 118 44.22 5.30 15.72
N ALA A 119 45.21 5.77 14.97
CA ALA A 119 46.61 5.35 15.06
C ALA A 119 46.78 3.81 14.95
N THR A 120 47.18 3.35 13.76
CA THR A 120 48.37 2.50 13.60
C THR A 120 48.87 2.68 12.17
N ASP A 121 50.16 2.96 12.11
CA ASP A 121 50.98 3.44 11.03
C ASP A 121 51.81 2.26 10.47
N GLN A 122 51.98 2.24 9.15
CA GLN A 122 53.09 1.68 8.37
C GLN A 122 53.46 0.19 8.50
N ASP A 123 53.35 -0.58 7.40
CA ASP A 123 54.56 -1.10 6.73
C ASP A 123 54.31 -1.54 5.27
N LYS A 124 55.31 -1.22 4.44
CA LYS A 124 55.69 -1.61 3.05
C LYS A 124 54.90 -2.74 2.35
N GLN A 125 54.37 -2.54 1.14
CA GLN A 125 55.08 -2.60 -0.17
C GLN A 125 56.30 -3.54 -0.22
N GLN A 126 56.12 -4.81 -0.61
CA GLN A 126 57.01 -5.55 -1.53
C GLN A 126 56.51 -6.99 -1.75
N SER A 127 55.98 -7.27 -2.96
CA SER A 127 56.27 -8.44 -3.83
C SER A 127 55.24 -8.52 -4.95
#